data_AF-A0A7J8Z7K0-F1
#
_entry.id   AF-A0A7J8Z7K0-F1
#
_cell.length_a   1.000
_cell.length_b   1.000
_cell.length_c   1.000
_cell.angle_alpha   90.00
_cell.angle_beta   90.00
_cell.angle_gamma   90.00
#
_symmetry.space_group_name_H-M   'P 1'
#
loop_
_entity.id
_entity.type
_entity.pdbx_description
1 polymer ?
#
loop_
_entity_poly.entity_id
_entity_poly.type
_entity_poly.pdbx_seq_one_letter_code
_entity_poly.pdbx_strand_id
1 'polypeptide(L)'
;MSELITLCGIDACAIMYSQYESQPKVWPSPIGVQQVLFKLKMIPEMEQRKNMVNQENFLSQRTIKLLDEKISNIDKRMDAFAITPLNAQGASSSPSSFMVALPLMTMVMPKMMLRIGTEDIVQSDVNNLDPIKR
;
A
#
# COMPACT_ATOMS: atom_id res chain seq x y z
N MET A 1 -27.54 -2.25 6.48
CA MET A 1 -26.96 -3.45 5.82
C MET A 1 -27.84 -4.02 4.71
N SER A 2 -29.15 -3.76 4.71
CA SER A 2 -30.07 -4.23 3.65
C SER A 2 -29.81 -3.62 2.27
N GLU A 3 -29.30 -2.38 2.20
CA GLU A 3 -29.01 -1.70 0.94
C GLU A 3 -28.11 -2.52 0.01
N LEU A 4 -27.12 -3.24 0.54
CA LEU A 4 -26.21 -4.05 -0.27
C LEU A 4 -26.95 -5.19 -0.99
N ILE A 5 -27.87 -5.86 -0.29
CA ILE A 5 -28.71 -6.91 -0.87
C ILE A 5 -29.65 -6.30 -1.90
N THR A 6 -30.32 -5.19 -1.55
CA THR A 6 -31.33 -4.57 -2.41
C THR A 6 -30.74 -3.95 -3.68
N LEU A 7 -29.61 -3.24 -3.58
CA LEU A 7 -29.01 -2.50 -4.70
C LEU A 7 -28.10 -3.38 -5.55
N CYS A 8 -27.40 -4.34 -4.96
CA CYS A 8 -26.45 -5.18 -5.69
C CYS A 8 -26.99 -6.58 -6.02
N GLY A 9 -28.15 -6.97 -5.46
CA GLY A 9 -28.76 -8.28 -5.74
C GLY A 9 -27.93 -9.47 -5.24
N ILE A 10 -27.16 -9.27 -4.17
CA ILE A 10 -26.27 -10.30 -3.61
C ILE A 10 -26.82 -10.91 -2.31
N ASP A 11 -26.42 -12.13 -2.01
CA ASP A 11 -26.57 -12.72 -0.68
C ASP A 11 -25.50 -12.13 0.25
N ALA A 12 -25.92 -11.46 1.33
CA ALA A 12 -25.00 -10.87 2.31
C ALA A 12 -25.42 -11.19 3.75
N CYS A 13 -24.43 -11.39 4.61
CA CYS A 13 -24.63 -11.52 6.06
C CYS A 13 -23.48 -10.87 6.83
N ALA A 14 -23.72 -10.54 8.09
CA ALA A 14 -22.68 -10.02 8.98
C ALA A 14 -22.76 -10.70 10.36
N ILE A 15 -21.59 -10.96 10.93
CA ILE A 15 -21.41 -11.48 12.29
C ILE A 15 -20.47 -10.51 13.01
N MET A 16 -20.97 -9.87 14.06
CA MET A 16 -20.26 -8.84 14.80
C MET A 16 -20.08 -9.26 16.25
N TYR A 17 -18.83 -9.32 16.70
CA TYR A 17 -18.50 -9.61 18.09
C TYR A 17 -18.31 -8.31 18.86
N SER A 18 -18.82 -8.27 20.09
CA SER A 18 -18.62 -7.19 21.04
C SER A 18 -17.96 -7.76 22.29
N GLN A 19 -17.01 -7.04 22.88
CA GLN A 19 -16.39 -7.44 24.15
C GLN A 19 -17.35 -7.37 25.35
N TYR A 20 -18.49 -6.68 25.19
CA TYR A 20 -19.49 -6.48 26.23
C TYR A 20 -20.65 -7.49 26.15
N GLU A 21 -20.77 -8.22 25.05
CA GLU A 21 -21.85 -9.16 24.81
C GLU A 21 -21.28 -10.58 24.63
N SER A 22 -21.89 -11.57 25.28
CA SER A 22 -21.43 -12.97 25.18
C SER A 22 -21.77 -13.64 23.85
N GLN A 23 -22.72 -13.08 23.10
CA GLN A 23 -23.14 -13.60 21.80
C GLN A 23 -22.90 -12.56 20.71
N PRO A 24 -22.54 -12.99 19.48
CA PRO A 24 -22.37 -12.06 18.39
C PRO A 24 -23.72 -11.52 17.93
N LYS A 25 -23.73 -10.24 17.53
CA LYS A 25 -24.83 -9.66 16.79
C LYS A 25 -24.77 -10.15 15.36
N VAL A 26 -25.85 -10.76 14.89
CA VAL A 26 -25.95 -11.32 13.54
C VAL A 26 -27.00 -10.59 12.71
N TRP A 27 -26.74 -10.48 11.40
CA TRP A 27 -27.66 -9.88 10.44
C TRP A 27 -27.66 -10.69 9.13
N PRO A 28 -28.81 -10.89 8.46
CA PRO A 28 -30.13 -10.30 8.73
C PRO A 28 -30.91 -10.94 9.88
N SER A 29 -30.73 -12.25 10.06
CA SER A 29 -31.29 -13.03 11.16
C SER A 29 -30.42 -14.28 11.34
N PRO A 30 -30.48 -14.99 12.49
CA PRO A 30 -29.69 -16.21 12.68
C PRO A 30 -29.89 -17.24 11.56
N ILE A 31 -31.13 -17.45 11.14
CA ILE A 31 -31.45 -18.39 10.04
C ILE A 31 -30.92 -17.89 8.70
N GLY A 32 -31.02 -16.58 8.42
CA GLY A 32 -30.50 -15.98 7.18
C GLY A 32 -28.98 -16.09 7.09
N VAL A 33 -28.27 -15.85 8.19
CA VAL A 33 -26.81 -16.04 8.25
C VAL A 33 -26.43 -17.50 7.98
N GLN A 34 -27.14 -18.45 8.58
CA GLN A 34 -26.87 -19.88 8.34
C GLN A 34 -27.06 -20.27 6.87
N GLN A 35 -28.08 -19.74 6.19
CA GLN A 35 -28.30 -19.99 4.77
C GLN A 35 -27.15 -19.45 3.89
N VAL A 36 -26.71 -18.22 4.16
CA VAL A 36 -25.57 -17.61 3.43
C VAL A 36 -24.28 -18.39 3.70
N LEU A 37 -24.01 -18.79 4.95
CA LEU A 37 -22.85 -19.61 5.30
C LEU A 37 -22.89 -21.00 4.65
N PHE A 38 -24.07 -21.61 4.56
CA PHE A 38 -24.23 -22.89 3.87
C PHE A 38 -23.89 -22.76 2.38
N LYS A 39 -24.45 -21.75 1.70
CA LYS A 39 -24.11 -21.44 0.30
C LYS A 39 -22.62 -21.18 0.11
N LEU A 40 -22.00 -20.40 1.01
CA LEU A 40 -20.57 -20.12 0.97
C LEU A 40 -19.74 -21.41 1.04
N LYS A 41 -20.09 -22.33 1.96
CA LYS A 41 -19.39 -23.61 2.12
C LYS A 41 -19.53 -24.56 0.94
N MET A 42 -20.57 -24.41 0.12
CA MET A 42 -20.77 -25.21 -1.10
C MET A 42 -19.88 -24.75 -2.26
N ILE A 43 -19.32 -23.54 -2.20
CA ILE A 43 -18.39 -23.01 -3.21
C ILE A 43 -17.00 -23.63 -3.00
N PRO A 44 -16.23 -23.98 -4.05
CA PRO A 44 -14.85 -24.47 -3.89
C PRO A 44 -13.95 -23.48 -3.13
N GLU A 45 -13.07 -23.98 -2.27
CA GLU A 45 -12.25 -23.15 -1.36
C GLU A 45 -11.42 -22.08 -2.09
N MET A 46 -10.84 -22.42 -3.25
CA MET A 46 -10.06 -21.49 -4.06
C MET A 46 -10.90 -20.31 -4.55
N GLU A 47 -12.18 -20.55 -4.85
CA GLU A 47 -13.11 -19.54 -5.33
C GLU A 47 -13.67 -18.71 -4.16
N GLN A 48 -13.91 -19.33 -3.01
CA GLN A 48 -14.24 -18.62 -1.77
C GLN A 48 -13.15 -17.60 -1.39
N ARG A 49 -11.89 -18.01 -1.42
CA ARG A 49 -10.75 -17.18 -0.98
C ARG A 49 -10.34 -16.11 -2.00
N LYS A 50 -10.75 -16.22 -3.26
CA LYS A 50 -10.35 -15.32 -4.35
C LYS A 50 -10.54 -13.84 -4.03
N ASN A 51 -11.65 -13.50 -3.37
CA ASN A 51 -12.02 -12.11 -3.04
C ASN A 51 -12.14 -11.88 -1.51
N MET A 52 -11.62 -12.80 -0.70
CA MET A 52 -11.66 -12.63 0.74
C MET A 52 -10.64 -11.56 1.16
N VAL A 53 -11.11 -10.56 1.89
CA VAL A 53 -10.29 -9.41 2.31
C VAL A 53 -10.28 -9.29 3.83
N ASN A 54 -9.10 -8.97 4.37
CA ASN A 54 -8.93 -8.54 5.75
C ASN A 54 -8.79 -7.01 5.78
N GLN A 55 -9.42 -6.34 6.75
CA GLN A 55 -9.44 -4.89 6.84
C GLN A 55 -8.04 -4.27 6.97
N GLU A 56 -7.18 -4.81 7.84
CA GLU A 56 -5.82 -4.32 8.05
C GLU A 56 -4.99 -4.47 6.76
N ASN A 57 -5.04 -5.65 6.15
CA ASN A 57 -4.33 -5.91 4.90
C ASN A 57 -4.82 -4.99 3.78
N PHE A 58 -6.13 -4.77 3.68
CA PHE A 58 -6.72 -3.88 2.67
C PHE A 58 -6.22 -2.44 2.83
N LEU A 59 -6.22 -1.92 4.06
CA LEU A 59 -5.76 -0.56 4.36
C LEU A 59 -4.24 -0.42 4.15
N SER A 60 -3.46 -1.42 4.56
CA SER A 60 -2.01 -1.46 4.34
C SER A 60 -1.68 -1.43 2.85
N GLN A 61 -2.30 -2.31 2.05
CA GLN A 61 -2.11 -2.34 0.60
C GLN A 61 -2.49 -1.01 -0.07
N ARG A 62 -3.59 -0.39 0.35
CA ARG A 62 -3.98 0.96 -0.13
C ARG A 62 -2.93 2.00 0.19
N THR A 63 -2.37 1.96 1.39
CA THR A 63 -1.32 2.89 1.83
C THR A 63 -0.05 2.71 1.00
N ILE A 64 0.39 1.47 0.80
CA ILE A 64 1.57 1.15 -0.03
C ILE A 64 1.37 1.68 -1.45
N LYS A 65 0.24 1.39 -2.09
CA LYS A 65 -0.06 1.88 -3.45
C LYS A 65 0.04 3.40 -3.57
N LEU A 66 -0.50 4.14 -2.59
CA LEU A 66 -0.43 5.60 -2.58
C LEU A 66 1.01 6.12 -2.39
N LEU A 67 1.82 5.42 -1.59
CA LEU A 67 3.24 5.76 -1.42
C LEU A 67 4.02 5.48 -2.69
N ASP A 68 3.80 4.34 -3.33
CA ASP A 68 4.46 3.97 -4.60
C ASP A 68 4.13 4.98 -5.71
N GLU A 69 2.86 5.40 -5.83
CA GLU A 69 2.46 6.45 -6.77
C GLU A 69 3.16 7.78 -6.51
N LYS A 70 3.29 8.17 -5.23
CA LYS A 70 4.02 9.39 -4.84
C LYS A 70 5.50 9.31 -5.16
N ILE A 71 6.15 8.18 -4.86
CA ILE A 71 7.56 7.96 -5.13
C ILE A 71 7.80 8.00 -6.64
N SER A 72 6.96 7.31 -7.43
CA SER A 72 7.03 7.34 -8.90
C SER A 72 6.87 8.76 -9.46
N ASN A 73 6.03 9.61 -8.86
CA ASN A 73 5.91 11.01 -9.27
C ASN A 73 7.18 11.81 -8.97
N ILE A 74 7.80 11.60 -7.81
CA ILE A 74 9.06 12.25 -7.42
C ILE A 74 10.18 11.86 -8.38
N ASP A 75 10.30 10.57 -8.71
CA ASP A 75 11.30 10.07 -9.65
C ASP A 75 11.13 10.73 -11.03
N LYS A 76 9.90 10.77 -11.56
CA LYS A 76 9.59 11.45 -12.84
C LYS A 76 9.96 12.94 -12.82
N ARG A 77 9.79 13.63 -11.68
CA ARG A 77 10.16 15.05 -11.52
C ARG A 77 11.66 15.23 -11.43
N MET A 78 12.37 14.33 -10.77
CA MET A 78 13.82 14.33 -10.70
C MET A 78 14.43 14.12 -12.10
N ASP A 79 13.88 13.19 -12.88
CA ASP A 79 14.28 12.97 -14.26
C ASP A 79 14.01 14.22 -15.13
N ALA A 80 12.82 14.83 -15.02
CA ALA A 80 12.51 16.04 -15.77
C ALA A 80 13.45 17.21 -15.44
N PHE A 81 13.85 17.36 -14.18
CA PHE A 81 14.82 18.37 -13.76
C PHE A 81 16.21 18.13 -14.34
N ALA A 82 16.65 16.87 -14.44
CA ALA A 82 17.96 16.52 -15.00
C ALA A 82 18.08 16.82 -16.52
N ILE A 83 16.96 16.88 -17.24
CA ILE A 83 16.94 17.03 -18.71
C ILE A 83 16.68 18.48 -19.15
N THR A 84 16.19 19.37 -18.27
CA THR A 84 15.85 20.74 -18.66
C THR A 84 17.10 21.65 -18.62
N PRO A 85 17.57 22.23 -19.75
CA PRO A 85 18.65 23.20 -19.71
C PRO A 85 18.20 24.43 -18.92
N LEU A 86 19.01 24.87 -17.95
CA LEU A 86 18.80 26.15 -17.27
C LEU A 86 18.81 27.24 -18.34
N ASN A 87 17.64 27.80 -18.65
CA ASN A 87 17.49 28.83 -19.66
C ASN A 87 18.22 30.10 -19.21
N ALA A 88 19.46 30.28 -19.70
CA ALA A 88 20.20 31.52 -19.61
C ALA A 88 19.54 32.57 -20.52
N GLN A 89 18.52 33.27 -20.01
CA GLN A 89 17.96 34.43 -20.70
C GLN A 89 18.76 35.68 -20.32
N GLY A 90 19.54 36.21 -21.26
CA GLY A 90 20.08 37.57 -21.16
C GLY A 90 21.44 37.80 -21.79
N ALA A 91 21.65 37.41 -23.04
CA ALA A 91 22.79 37.89 -23.82
C ALA A 91 22.60 39.39 -24.14
N SER A 92 23.47 40.25 -23.62
CA SER A 92 23.81 41.52 -24.28
C SER A 92 25.20 41.38 -24.88
N SER A 93 25.24 41.53 -26.20
CA SER A 93 26.38 41.49 -27.12
C SER A 93 27.61 42.29 -26.67
N SER A 94 28.80 41.69 -26.73
CA SER A 94 30.02 42.27 -27.34
C SER A 94 31.17 41.25 -27.34
N PRO A 95 31.90 41.06 -28.46
CA PRO A 95 33.09 40.21 -28.48
C PRO A 95 34.29 41.04 -28.03
N SER A 96 34.66 40.94 -26.74
CA SER A 96 35.95 41.44 -26.27
C SER A 96 36.72 40.29 -25.62
N SER A 97 37.76 39.87 -26.34
CA SER A 97 38.70 38.82 -25.98
C SER A 97 39.54 39.25 -24.79
N PHE A 98 39.10 38.93 -23.58
CA PHE A 98 39.99 38.73 -22.44
C PHE A 98 39.49 37.53 -21.64
N MET A 99 40.23 36.41 -21.72
CA MET A 99 39.98 35.22 -20.91
C MET A 99 40.31 35.57 -19.45
N VAL A 100 39.31 35.93 -18.65
CA VAL A 100 39.46 35.95 -17.20
C VAL A 100 39.23 34.51 -16.73
N ALA A 101 40.28 33.86 -16.22
CA ALA A 101 40.18 32.53 -15.66
C ALA A 101 39.27 32.58 -14.42
N LEU A 102 38.06 32.04 -14.54
CA LEU A 102 37.15 31.83 -13.41
C LEU A 102 37.70 30.69 -12.53
N PRO A 103 37.61 30.79 -11.19
CA PRO A 103 38.00 29.71 -10.30
C PRO A 103 37.18 28.46 -10.61
N LEU A 104 37.84 27.31 -10.68
CA LEU A 104 37.19 26.02 -10.84
C LEU A 104 36.28 25.78 -9.61
N MET A 105 34.97 25.86 -9.80
CA MET A 105 34.01 25.47 -8.77
C MET A 105 34.17 23.97 -8.53
N THR A 106 34.55 23.59 -7.31
CA THR A 106 34.67 22.19 -6.95
C THR A 106 33.28 21.59 -6.85
N MET A 107 33.00 20.60 -7.70
CA MET A 107 31.79 19.80 -7.60
C MET A 107 31.86 18.97 -6.31
N VAL A 108 31.01 19.29 -5.33
CA VAL A 108 30.82 18.42 -4.17
C VAL A 108 29.91 17.27 -4.60
N MET A 109 30.49 16.07 -4.71
CA MET A 109 29.72 14.86 -4.99
C MET A 109 28.80 14.56 -3.79
N PRO A 110 27.48 14.41 -4.00
CA PRO A 110 26.60 13.95 -2.93
C PRO A 110 27.04 12.55 -2.51
N LYS A 111 27.18 12.35 -1.21
CA LYS A 111 27.55 11.06 -0.64
C LYS A 111 26.45 10.05 -0.97
N MET A 112 26.74 9.08 -1.83
CA MET A 112 25.81 8.00 -2.14
C MET A 112 25.59 7.18 -0.86
N MET A 113 24.41 7.29 -0.25
CA MET A 113 24.02 6.40 0.82
C MET A 113 23.44 5.12 0.22
N LEU A 114 24.14 4.01 0.42
CA LEU A 114 23.59 2.69 0.17
C LEU A 114 22.35 2.53 1.04
N ARG A 115 21.16 2.40 0.44
CA ARG A 115 20.01 1.88 1.19
C ARG A 115 20.37 0.46 1.57
N ILE A 116 20.59 0.24 2.86
CA ILE A 116 20.59 -1.09 3.44
C ILE A 116 19.17 -1.61 3.20
N GLY A 117 19.03 -2.50 2.21
CA GLY A 117 17.84 -3.32 2.10
C GLY A 117 17.75 -4.15 3.37
N THR A 118 16.67 -4.00 4.11
CA THR A 118 16.31 -4.95 5.16
C THR A 118 15.76 -6.20 4.48
N GLU A 119 16.64 -6.92 3.79
CA GLU A 119 16.42 -8.29 3.34
C GLU A 119 17.48 -9.09 4.09
N ASP A 120 17.07 -9.59 5.26
CA ASP A 120 17.64 -10.71 6.03
C ASP A 120 17.35 -10.53 7.53
N ILE A 121 16.07 -10.63 7.90
CA ILE A 121 15.70 -11.36 9.13
C ILE A 121 14.69 -12.42 8.71
N VAL A 122 15.28 -13.60 8.51
CA VAL A 122 14.69 -14.93 8.45
C VAL A 122 13.44 -15.09 9.33
N GLN A 123 12.45 -15.81 8.79
CA GLN A 123 11.30 -16.38 9.50
C GLN A 123 11.72 -16.93 10.87
N SER A 124 11.18 -16.37 11.95
CA SER A 124 11.12 -17.07 13.24
C SER A 124 9.84 -17.89 13.29
N ASP A 125 10.02 -19.18 13.51
CA ASP A 125 9.03 -20.24 13.57
C ASP A 125 7.66 -19.88 14.17
N VAL A 126 6.64 -20.21 13.39
CA VAL A 126 5.29 -20.50 13.85
C VAL A 126 5.33 -21.91 14.47
N ASN A 127 4.78 -22.04 15.69
CA ASN A 127 4.50 -23.26 16.47
C ASN A 127 5.44 -23.55 17.66
N ASN A 128 5.17 -22.90 18.78
CA ASN A 128 5.27 -23.56 20.09
C ASN A 128 4.11 -23.11 20.97
N LEU A 129 2.98 -23.81 20.86
CA LEU A 129 1.91 -23.76 21.85
C LEU A 129 2.13 -24.93 22.80
N ASP A 130 2.65 -24.61 23.99
CA ASP A 130 2.59 -25.53 25.13
C ASP A 130 1.11 -25.81 25.47
N PRO A 131 0.71 -27.07 25.69
CA PRO A 131 -0.63 -27.37 26.17
C PRO A 131 -0.76 -26.93 27.62
N ILE A 132 -1.54 -25.86 27.86
CA ILE A 132 -2.04 -25.51 29.18
C ILE A 132 -2.87 -26.69 29.72
N LYS A 133 -2.43 -27.18 30.87
CA LYS A 133 -3.06 -28.22 31.68
C LYS A 133 -4.14 -27.58 32.57
N ARG A 134 -5.41 -27.87 32.31
CA ARG A 134 -6.44 -28.03 33.35
C ARG A 134 -7.67 -28.74 32.80
#